data_AF-A0A3N5H654-F1
#
_entry.id   AF-A0A3N5H654-F1
#
_cell.length_a   1.000
_cell.length_b   1.000
_cell.length_c   1.000
_cell.angle_alpha   90.00
_cell.angle_beta   90.00
_cell.angle_gamma   90.00
#
_symmetry.space_group_name_H-M   'P 1'
#
loop_
_entity.id
_entity.type
_entity.pdbx_description
1 polymer ?
#
loop_
_entity_poly.entity_id
_entity_poly.type
_entity_poly.pdbx_seq_one_letter_code
_entity_poly.pdbx_strand_id
1 'polypeptide(L)'
;MTPLDWSSEFAAARPSDRGIRFVLEACVLLKNSEGSMKTAKKSVVVLAVVFSLFLPTWSASAQVQHLPLSSFIDVQFEAAPWTDPASGNVLVFDLYGARAAIFGLHLGTTVQGGVAIRDLGNGTERVTVNWQTRNAVCAGFNANGEPAFGRLPVEIAAGAPASLGDGHTIVEFTQPSGSPMPTQFEILSGIGGRVAENFMTSVMCQNGELRVGSGFPEGTRGFAQTTQVALLSTGVPTGCPPEKDGDCFPAEKVRFMPTGH
;
A
#
# COMPACT_ATOMS: atom_id res chain seq x y z
N MET A 1 -6.28 17.96 -31.38
CA MET A 1 -5.96 17.08 -30.24
C MET A 1 -7.04 16.02 -30.18
N THR A 2 -6.69 14.79 -30.54
CA THR A 2 -7.58 13.62 -30.50
C THR A 2 -7.56 13.00 -29.09
N PRO A 3 -8.70 12.55 -28.55
CA PRO A 3 -8.74 11.90 -27.24
C PRO A 3 -8.21 10.45 -27.35
N LEU A 4 -7.42 10.04 -26.36
CA LEU A 4 -6.93 8.66 -26.19
C LEU A 4 -8.01 7.82 -25.50
N ASP A 5 -8.42 6.74 -26.15
CA ASP A 5 -9.37 5.72 -25.69
C ASP A 5 -8.59 4.59 -24.98
N TRP A 6 -8.99 4.26 -23.74
CA TRP A 6 -8.29 3.35 -22.82
C TRP A 6 -9.04 2.01 -22.59
N SER A 7 -9.94 1.62 -23.48
CA SER A 7 -10.95 0.59 -23.18
C SER A 7 -10.64 -0.88 -23.56
N SER A 8 -9.40 -1.28 -23.87
CA SER A 8 -9.19 -2.59 -24.54
C SER A 8 -8.10 -3.54 -24.01
N GLU A 9 -7.89 -3.71 -22.70
CA GLU A 9 -6.94 -4.72 -22.20
C GLU A 9 -7.35 -5.40 -20.89
N PHE A 10 -8.34 -6.30 -20.91
CA PHE A 10 -8.50 -7.33 -19.86
C PHE A 10 -9.06 -8.65 -20.43
N ALA A 11 -8.16 -9.56 -20.80
CA ALA A 11 -8.48 -10.97 -21.05
C ALA A 11 -7.88 -11.82 -19.91
N ALA A 12 -8.75 -12.54 -19.19
CA ALA A 12 -8.42 -13.31 -18.00
C ALA A 12 -7.66 -14.62 -18.31
N ALA A 13 -6.59 -14.90 -17.56
CA ALA A 13 -5.90 -16.19 -17.53
C ALA A 13 -6.26 -16.97 -16.25
N ARG A 14 -6.51 -18.28 -16.38
CA ARG A 14 -6.82 -19.20 -15.25
C ARG A 14 -5.53 -19.76 -14.63
N PRO A 15 -5.45 -19.95 -13.28
CA PRO A 15 -4.36 -20.69 -12.67
C PRO A 15 -4.67 -22.18 -12.58
N SER A 16 -3.67 -23.01 -12.90
CA SER A 16 -3.69 -24.47 -12.79
C SER A 16 -3.09 -24.94 -11.46
N ASP A 17 -3.77 -25.90 -10.83
CA ASP A 17 -3.34 -26.73 -9.70
C ASP A 17 -1.96 -27.37 -9.88
N ARG A 18 -1.18 -27.44 -8.79
CA ARG A 18 -0.31 -28.59 -8.46
C ARG A 18 0.14 -28.56 -7.00
N GLY A 19 -0.34 -29.53 -6.23
CA GLY A 19 0.13 -29.83 -4.88
C GLY A 19 1.42 -30.66 -4.87
N ILE A 20 2.13 -30.60 -3.75
CA ILE A 20 3.28 -31.45 -3.44
C ILE A 20 3.03 -32.11 -2.08
N ARG A 21 2.93 -33.45 -2.09
CA ARG A 21 2.96 -34.32 -0.90
C ARG A 21 4.43 -34.63 -0.56
N PHE A 22 4.81 -34.47 0.71
CA PHE A 22 6.03 -35.08 1.24
C PHE A 22 5.67 -36.28 2.13
N VAL A 23 6.23 -37.43 1.78
CA VAL A 23 6.22 -38.68 2.55
C VAL A 23 7.55 -38.76 3.27
N LEU A 24 7.54 -38.92 4.58
CA LEU A 24 8.71 -39.28 5.39
C LEU A 24 8.41 -40.62 6.05
N GLU A 25 8.85 -41.70 5.40
CA GLU A 25 9.06 -42.99 6.05
C GLU A 25 10.44 -42.98 6.72
N ALA A 26 10.46 -43.09 8.05
CA ALA A 26 11.66 -43.47 8.79
C ALA A 26 11.44 -44.88 9.35
N CYS A 27 11.92 -45.87 8.61
CA CYS A 27 12.01 -47.25 9.06
C CYS A 27 13.34 -47.40 9.82
N VAL A 28 13.29 -47.58 11.14
CA VAL A 28 14.45 -48.04 11.94
C VAL A 28 14.03 -49.30 12.70
N LEU A 29 14.37 -50.44 12.10
CA LEU A 29 14.40 -51.76 12.70
C LEU A 29 15.64 -51.86 13.60
N LEU A 30 15.47 -51.98 14.92
CA LEU A 30 16.50 -52.50 15.81
C LEU A 30 16.10 -53.92 16.24
N LYS A 31 16.85 -54.90 15.74
CA LYS A 31 16.75 -56.31 16.10
C LYS A 31 17.83 -56.62 17.15
N ASN A 32 17.41 -57.27 18.23
CA ASN A 32 18.24 -57.77 19.33
C ASN A 32 19.25 -58.84 18.87
N SER A 33 20.39 -58.95 19.58
CA SER A 33 21.01 -60.26 19.87
C SER A 33 21.77 -60.22 21.19
N GLU A 34 21.38 -61.11 22.10
CA GLU A 34 22.10 -61.47 23.32
C GLU A 34 23.48 -62.08 22.99
N GLY A 35 24.51 -61.69 23.74
CA GLY A 35 25.87 -62.22 23.58
C GLY A 35 26.81 -61.73 24.67
N SER A 36 27.31 -62.67 25.46
CA SER A 36 28.04 -62.50 26.72
C SER A 36 29.53 -62.09 26.56
N MET A 37 30.00 -61.29 27.53
CA MET A 37 31.37 -61.00 27.98
C MET A 37 32.38 -60.34 27.03
N LYS A 38 32.89 -59.15 27.41
CA LYS A 38 34.21 -58.98 28.09
C LYS A 38 34.50 -57.49 28.34
N THR A 39 34.90 -57.20 29.57
CA THR A 39 35.43 -55.92 30.03
C THR A 39 36.69 -55.54 29.25
N ALA A 40 36.59 -54.52 28.40
CA ALA A 40 37.74 -53.86 27.79
C ALA A 40 37.64 -52.35 28.00
N LYS A 41 38.53 -51.85 28.87
CA LYS A 41 38.85 -50.44 29.05
C LYS A 41 39.24 -49.83 27.70
N LYS A 42 38.52 -48.78 27.28
CA LYS A 42 39.00 -47.60 26.53
C LYS A 42 37.81 -46.65 26.27
N SER A 43 37.35 -46.01 27.35
CA SER A 43 36.46 -44.84 27.27
C SER A 43 37.32 -43.58 27.30
N VAL A 44 37.85 -43.19 26.14
CA VAL A 44 38.27 -41.82 25.82
C VAL A 44 38.01 -41.69 24.32
N VAL A 45 37.50 -40.56 23.84
CA VAL A 45 37.03 -40.30 22.46
C VAL A 45 35.55 -40.65 22.20
N VAL A 46 34.62 -40.12 23.00
CA VAL A 46 33.21 -39.90 22.56
C VAL A 46 32.70 -38.49 22.94
N LEU A 47 33.54 -37.64 23.54
CA LEU A 47 33.10 -36.34 24.07
C LEU A 47 33.40 -35.13 23.15
N ALA A 48 33.59 -35.34 21.85
CA ALA A 48 33.86 -34.25 20.89
C ALA A 48 32.80 -34.10 19.78
N VAL A 49 31.81 -35.01 19.68
CA VAL A 49 30.75 -34.94 18.66
C VAL A 49 29.44 -34.33 19.21
N VAL A 50 29.28 -34.27 20.54
CA VAL A 50 28.04 -33.72 21.16
C VAL A 50 28.06 -32.19 21.28
N PHE A 51 29.23 -31.53 21.16
CA PHE A 51 29.32 -30.07 21.20
C PHE A 51 28.99 -29.40 19.85
N SER A 52 28.92 -30.15 18.76
CA SER A 52 28.62 -29.63 17.41
C SER A 52 27.11 -29.56 17.10
N LEU A 53 26.25 -30.08 17.99
CA LEU A 53 24.79 -30.05 17.83
C LEU A 53 24.13 -28.86 18.56
N PHE A 54 24.92 -28.04 19.25
CA PHE A 54 24.51 -26.75 19.79
C PHE A 54 25.24 -25.61 19.07
N LEU A 55 25.34 -25.69 17.74
CA LEU A 55 25.39 -24.44 17.00
C LEU A 55 24.05 -23.76 17.30
N PRO A 56 24.02 -22.61 17.99
CA PRO A 56 22.79 -21.84 18.04
C PRO A 56 22.37 -21.70 16.59
N THR A 57 21.23 -22.27 16.23
CA THR A 57 20.56 -21.87 15.01
C THR A 57 20.20 -20.43 15.28
N TRP A 58 21.11 -19.51 14.93
CA TRP A 58 20.80 -18.10 14.80
C TRP A 58 19.66 -18.11 13.81
N SER A 59 18.43 -18.10 14.32
CA SER A 59 17.27 -17.81 13.51
C SER A 59 17.66 -16.53 12.81
N ALA A 60 17.85 -16.60 11.50
CA ALA A 60 18.11 -15.43 10.70
C ALA A 60 16.90 -14.54 10.94
N SER A 61 17.05 -13.59 11.87
CA SER A 61 16.04 -12.59 12.14
C SER A 61 15.88 -11.87 10.83
N ALA A 62 14.72 -12.00 10.20
CA ALA A 62 14.42 -11.35 8.93
C ALA A 62 14.84 -9.88 9.06
N GLN A 63 15.92 -9.52 8.38
CA GLN A 63 16.52 -8.20 8.55
C GLN A 63 15.55 -7.20 7.93
N VAL A 64 15.13 -6.21 8.73
CA VAL A 64 14.35 -5.09 8.22
C VAL A 64 15.33 -4.03 7.74
N GLN A 65 15.29 -3.73 6.45
CA GLN A 65 16.03 -2.64 5.84
C GLN A 65 15.15 -1.38 5.85
N HIS A 66 15.70 -0.27 6.32
CA HIS A 66 15.04 1.04 6.23
C HIS A 66 15.67 1.86 5.10
N LEU A 67 14.83 2.44 4.25
CA LEU A 67 15.22 3.35 3.18
C LEU A 67 14.61 4.75 3.43
N PRO A 68 15.27 5.82 2.94
CA PRO A 68 14.67 7.14 2.95
C PRO A 68 13.41 7.17 2.08
N LEU A 69 12.43 8.00 2.45
CA LEU A 69 11.19 8.12 1.67
C LEU A 69 11.43 8.49 0.20
N SER A 70 12.51 9.23 -0.10
CA SER A 70 12.92 9.59 -1.47
C SER A 70 13.02 8.37 -2.39
N SER A 71 13.39 7.20 -1.88
CA SER A 71 13.44 5.97 -2.69
C SER A 71 12.08 5.57 -3.28
N PHE A 72 10.98 6.02 -2.66
CA PHE A 72 9.62 5.78 -3.12
C PHE A 72 8.99 7.00 -3.81
N ILE A 73 9.15 8.21 -3.26
CA ILE A 73 8.47 9.39 -3.83
C ILE A 73 9.07 9.86 -5.16
N ASP A 74 10.37 9.63 -5.39
CA ASP A 74 11.06 10.11 -6.60
C ASP A 74 10.58 9.38 -7.87
N VAL A 75 9.95 8.22 -7.73
CA VAL A 75 9.35 7.47 -8.85
C VAL A 75 7.86 7.77 -9.04
N GLN A 76 7.24 8.57 -8.16
CA GLN A 76 5.83 8.93 -8.28
C GLN A 76 5.67 10.19 -9.13
N PHE A 77 4.73 10.17 -10.07
CA PHE A 77 4.43 11.31 -10.95
C PHE A 77 2.94 11.67 -11.00
N GLU A 78 2.09 10.91 -10.31
CA GLU A 78 0.63 11.03 -10.40
C GLU A 78 0.02 11.65 -9.15
N ALA A 79 -1.10 12.35 -9.32
CA ALA A 79 -1.99 12.64 -8.20
C ALA A 79 -3.00 11.51 -8.04
N ALA A 80 -3.33 11.19 -6.80
CA ALA A 80 -4.31 10.17 -6.49
C ALA A 80 -5.73 10.80 -6.43
N PRO A 81 -6.69 10.30 -7.21
CA PRO A 81 -8.10 10.52 -6.96
C PRO A 81 -8.65 9.49 -5.99
N TRP A 82 -9.50 9.93 -5.07
CA TRP A 82 -10.37 9.09 -4.23
C TRP A 82 -11.80 9.26 -4.69
N THR A 83 -12.52 8.16 -4.91
CA THR A 83 -13.90 8.16 -5.40
C THR A 83 -14.81 7.49 -4.37
N ASP A 84 -15.77 8.23 -3.85
CA ASP A 84 -16.83 7.68 -3.01
C ASP A 84 -17.90 7.04 -3.89
N PRO A 85 -18.04 5.71 -3.93
CA PRO A 85 -18.99 5.04 -4.82
C PRO A 85 -20.45 5.31 -4.44
N ALA A 86 -20.73 5.66 -3.18
CA ALA A 86 -22.10 5.90 -2.72
C ALA A 86 -22.61 7.29 -3.16
N SER A 87 -21.75 8.30 -3.12
CA SER A 87 -22.10 9.67 -3.53
C SER A 87 -21.67 10.03 -4.95
N GLY A 88 -20.74 9.27 -5.54
CA GLY A 88 -20.04 9.61 -6.78
C GLY A 88 -19.04 10.77 -6.63
N ASN A 89 -18.84 11.29 -5.42
CA ASN A 89 -17.91 12.39 -5.19
C ASN A 89 -16.46 11.93 -5.37
N VAL A 90 -15.62 12.80 -5.91
CA VAL A 90 -14.20 12.56 -6.12
C VAL A 90 -13.39 13.62 -5.37
N LEU A 91 -12.39 13.21 -4.59
CA LEU A 91 -11.37 14.11 -4.04
C LEU A 91 -10.03 13.82 -4.72
N VAL A 92 -9.41 14.85 -5.26
CA VAL A 92 -8.05 14.83 -5.80
C VAL A 92 -7.14 15.55 -4.80
N PHE A 93 -6.12 14.85 -4.32
CA PHE A 93 -5.11 15.41 -3.42
C PHE A 93 -3.71 15.19 -3.99
N ASP A 94 -2.89 16.24 -3.95
CA ASP A 94 -1.51 16.20 -4.44
C ASP A 94 -0.59 15.49 -3.43
N LEU A 95 -0.77 14.17 -3.35
CA LEU A 95 -0.18 13.31 -2.32
C LEU A 95 1.35 13.40 -2.22
N TYR A 96 2.02 13.75 -3.32
CA TYR A 96 3.48 13.86 -3.41
C TYR A 96 3.99 15.29 -3.56
N GLY A 97 3.10 16.29 -3.68
CA GLY A 97 3.47 17.67 -4.01
C GLY A 97 4.00 17.86 -5.44
N ALA A 98 4.02 16.81 -6.25
CA ALA A 98 4.59 16.81 -7.59
C ALA A 98 3.75 17.66 -8.55
N ARG A 99 2.42 17.65 -8.41
CA ARG A 99 1.55 18.42 -9.30
C ARG A 99 1.71 19.92 -9.09
N ALA A 100 1.67 20.40 -7.86
CA ALA A 100 1.86 21.81 -7.56
C ALA A 100 3.21 22.31 -8.11
N ALA A 101 4.27 21.51 -7.95
CA ALA A 101 5.60 21.82 -8.47
C ALA A 101 5.64 21.95 -10.00
N ILE A 102 4.92 21.10 -10.76
CA ILE A 102 4.82 21.20 -12.23
C ILE A 102 4.28 22.56 -12.68
N PHE A 103 3.37 23.16 -11.91
CA PHE A 103 2.81 24.48 -12.18
C PHE A 103 3.61 25.64 -11.56
N GLY A 104 4.79 25.38 -11.00
CA GLY A 104 5.62 26.41 -10.36
C GLY A 104 5.03 26.97 -9.06
N LEU A 105 4.14 26.21 -8.40
CA LEU A 105 3.48 26.65 -7.17
C LEU A 105 4.34 26.32 -5.94
N HIS A 106 4.65 27.33 -5.14
CA HIS A 106 5.40 27.19 -3.89
C HIS A 106 4.47 27.28 -2.67
N LEU A 107 3.66 26.24 -2.46
CA LEU A 107 2.59 26.22 -1.46
C LEU A 107 3.05 25.82 -0.04
N GLY A 108 4.36 25.66 0.17
CA GLY A 108 4.90 25.14 1.44
C GLY A 108 4.56 23.66 1.66
N THR A 109 4.32 22.92 0.58
CA THR A 109 4.02 21.49 0.62
C THR A 109 5.24 20.72 1.12
N THR A 110 5.06 19.84 2.10
CA THR A 110 6.13 18.97 2.63
C THR A 110 5.67 17.54 2.66
N VAL A 111 6.58 16.61 2.33
CA VAL A 111 6.34 15.17 2.41
C VAL A 111 7.40 14.54 3.31
N GLN A 112 6.98 13.78 4.33
CA GLN A 112 7.88 13.18 5.33
C GLN A 112 7.46 11.75 5.62
N GLY A 113 8.41 10.85 5.89
CA GLY A 113 8.10 9.44 6.13
C GLY A 113 9.29 8.53 5.92
N GLY A 114 9.01 7.26 5.63
CA GLY A 114 10.04 6.27 5.34
C GLY A 114 9.51 5.00 4.71
N VAL A 115 10.46 4.16 4.29
CA VAL A 115 10.21 2.85 3.70
C VAL A 115 10.89 1.79 4.57
N ALA A 116 10.18 0.70 4.85
CA ALA A 116 10.72 -0.48 5.51
C ALA A 116 10.55 -1.69 4.59
N ILE A 117 11.62 -2.43 4.37
CA ILE A 117 11.65 -3.65 3.55
C ILE A 117 12.01 -4.82 4.45
N ARG A 118 11.21 -5.88 4.40
CA ARG A 118 11.42 -7.12 5.16
C ARG A 118 11.45 -8.30 4.20
N ASP A 119 12.58 -9.01 4.16
CA ASP A 119 12.68 -10.29 3.46
C ASP A 119 11.71 -11.33 4.06
N LEU A 120 10.99 -12.05 3.19
CA LEU A 120 10.06 -13.12 3.57
C LEU A 120 10.68 -14.52 3.45
N GLY A 121 11.92 -14.65 2.95
CA GLY A 121 12.65 -15.91 2.86
C GLY A 121 12.22 -16.85 1.72
N ASN A 122 11.28 -16.41 0.89
CA ASN A 122 10.76 -17.16 -0.26
C ASN A 122 11.10 -16.48 -1.61
N GLY A 123 12.10 -15.58 -1.63
CA GLY A 123 12.45 -14.78 -2.81
C GLY A 123 11.52 -13.57 -3.03
N THR A 124 10.68 -13.24 -2.04
CA THR A 124 9.89 -12.00 -2.01
C THR A 124 10.21 -11.19 -0.77
N GLU A 125 9.94 -9.89 -0.84
CA GLU A 125 10.05 -8.96 0.26
C GLU A 125 8.73 -8.23 0.48
N ARG A 126 8.43 -7.92 1.74
CA ARG A 126 7.33 -7.03 2.13
C ARG A 126 7.87 -5.62 2.26
N VAL A 127 7.24 -4.68 1.57
CA VAL A 127 7.58 -3.27 1.60
C VAL A 127 6.43 -2.53 2.29
N THR A 128 6.75 -1.80 3.35
CA THR A 128 5.84 -0.87 4.04
C THR A 128 6.33 0.54 3.79
N VAL A 129 5.51 1.36 3.15
CA VAL A 129 5.75 2.78 2.92
C VAL A 129 4.77 3.57 3.78
N ASN A 130 5.27 4.49 4.59
CA ASN A 130 4.45 5.33 5.47
C ASN A 130 4.90 6.78 5.32
N TRP A 131 3.99 7.68 4.93
CA TRP A 131 4.30 9.09 4.76
C TRP A 131 3.14 10.01 5.10
N GLN A 132 3.51 11.22 5.48
CA GLN A 132 2.63 12.35 5.73
C GLN A 132 2.95 13.45 4.73
N THR A 133 1.88 14.02 4.17
CA THR A 133 1.94 15.17 3.28
C THR A 133 1.23 16.31 3.96
N ARG A 134 1.84 17.49 3.97
CA ARG A 134 1.26 18.71 4.54
C ARG A 134 1.17 19.80 3.50
N ASN A 135 0.16 20.68 3.63
CA ASN A 135 -0.07 21.81 2.73
C ASN A 135 -0.12 21.41 1.24
N ALA A 136 -0.70 20.26 0.91
CA ALA A 136 -0.87 19.82 -0.48
C ALA A 136 -2.19 20.30 -1.06
N VAL A 137 -2.23 20.49 -2.39
CA VAL A 137 -3.43 20.98 -3.09
C VAL A 137 -4.55 19.96 -3.01
N CYS A 138 -5.76 20.46 -2.76
CA CYS A 138 -7.00 19.71 -2.80
C CYS A 138 -7.98 20.27 -3.83
N ALA A 139 -8.59 19.39 -4.62
CA ALA A 139 -9.72 19.71 -5.48
C ALA A 139 -10.76 18.58 -5.42
N GLY A 140 -12.04 18.92 -5.38
CA GLY A 140 -13.14 17.95 -5.28
C GLY A 140 -14.17 18.14 -6.38
N PHE A 141 -14.80 17.05 -6.79
CA PHE A 141 -15.82 17.00 -7.83
C PHE A 141 -17.02 16.17 -7.34
N ASN A 142 -18.22 16.48 -7.82
CA ASN A 142 -19.40 15.66 -7.57
C ASN A 142 -19.54 14.53 -8.60
N ALA A 143 -20.59 13.72 -8.47
CA ALA A 143 -20.89 12.59 -9.38
C ALA A 143 -21.02 12.98 -10.86
N ASN A 144 -21.35 14.25 -11.16
CA ASN A 144 -21.47 14.77 -12.51
C ASN A 144 -20.14 15.32 -13.06
N GLY A 145 -19.05 15.23 -12.28
CA GLY A 145 -17.76 15.84 -12.62
C GLY A 145 -17.73 17.35 -12.44
N GLU A 146 -18.72 17.95 -11.78
CA GLU A 146 -18.73 19.39 -11.52
C GLU A 146 -17.82 19.71 -10.33
N PRO A 147 -17.02 20.80 -10.39
CA PRO A 147 -16.22 21.22 -9.25
C PRO A 147 -17.08 21.47 -8.01
N ALA A 148 -16.76 20.77 -6.93
CA ALA A 148 -17.47 20.82 -5.65
C ALA A 148 -16.61 21.42 -4.52
N PHE A 149 -15.28 21.35 -4.63
CA PHE A 149 -14.38 21.91 -3.62
C PHE A 149 -13.04 22.33 -4.22
N GLY A 150 -12.48 23.44 -3.73
CA GLY A 150 -11.13 23.90 -4.07
C GLY A 150 -10.88 24.18 -5.55
N ARG A 151 -9.60 24.32 -5.88
CA ARG A 151 -9.13 24.74 -7.21
C ARG A 151 -8.04 23.79 -7.67
N LEU A 152 -8.02 23.50 -8.97
CA LEU A 152 -6.96 22.73 -9.58
C LEU A 152 -5.64 23.55 -9.58
N PRO A 153 -4.47 22.89 -9.60
CA PRO A 153 -3.18 23.57 -9.68
C PRO A 153 -3.10 24.62 -10.81
N VAL A 154 -3.69 24.34 -11.98
CA VAL A 154 -3.73 25.29 -13.10
C VAL A 154 -4.54 26.56 -12.80
N GLU A 155 -5.65 26.44 -12.06
CA GLU A 155 -6.47 27.59 -11.64
C GLU A 155 -5.71 28.42 -10.58
N ILE A 156 -5.01 27.75 -9.66
CA ILE A 156 -4.19 28.39 -8.63
C ILE A 156 -3.02 29.17 -9.28
N ALA A 157 -2.36 28.57 -10.27
CA ALA A 157 -1.32 29.23 -11.05
C ALA A 157 -1.84 30.45 -11.82
N ALA A 158 -3.13 30.46 -12.17
CA ALA A 158 -3.82 31.61 -12.76
C ALA A 158 -4.31 32.65 -11.73
N GLY A 159 -4.05 32.45 -10.43
CA GLY A 159 -4.36 33.40 -9.35
C GLY A 159 -5.57 33.02 -8.48
N ALA A 160 -6.17 31.84 -8.66
CA ALA A 160 -7.23 31.38 -7.78
C ALA A 160 -6.68 31.01 -6.37
N PRO A 161 -7.49 31.14 -5.30
CA PRO A 161 -7.06 30.74 -3.97
C PRO A 161 -6.84 29.21 -3.89
N ALA A 162 -5.76 28.80 -3.22
CA ALA A 162 -5.46 27.39 -3.02
C ALA A 162 -6.25 26.82 -1.84
N SER A 163 -6.86 25.64 -2.03
CA SER A 163 -7.33 24.79 -0.94
C SER A 163 -6.22 23.82 -0.57
N LEU A 164 -5.75 23.88 0.66
CA LEU A 164 -4.64 23.07 1.15
C LEU A 164 -5.11 22.02 2.17
N GLY A 165 -4.46 20.88 2.17
CA GLY A 165 -4.76 19.80 3.09
C GLY A 165 -3.53 19.04 3.56
N ASP A 166 -3.77 18.25 4.59
CA ASP A 166 -2.83 17.30 5.12
C ASP A 166 -3.33 15.89 4.84
N GLY A 167 -2.40 14.97 4.58
CA GLY A 167 -2.68 13.57 4.30
C GLY A 167 -1.70 12.66 5.03
N HIS A 168 -2.17 11.47 5.39
CA HIS A 168 -1.35 10.38 5.92
C HIS A 168 -1.68 9.11 5.15
N THR A 169 -0.66 8.49 4.57
CA THR A 169 -0.80 7.29 3.76
C THR A 169 0.15 6.20 4.22
N ILE A 170 -0.36 4.97 4.27
CA ILE A 170 0.38 3.74 4.50
C ILE A 170 0.06 2.80 3.34
N VAL A 171 1.10 2.28 2.70
CA VAL A 171 0.98 1.24 1.68
C VAL A 171 1.85 0.07 2.07
N GLU A 172 1.26 -1.13 2.10
CA GLU A 172 1.97 -2.38 2.32
C GLU A 172 1.75 -3.29 1.12
N PHE A 173 2.83 -3.79 0.56
CA PHE A 173 2.79 -4.69 -0.58
C PHE A 173 3.94 -5.68 -0.54
N THR A 174 3.81 -6.77 -1.29
CA THR A 174 4.91 -7.71 -1.55
C THR A 174 5.39 -7.59 -2.98
N GLN A 175 6.69 -7.83 -3.17
CA GLN A 175 7.33 -7.86 -4.50
C GLN A 175 8.48 -8.89 -4.52
N PRO A 176 8.96 -9.30 -5.70
CA PRO A 176 10.18 -10.12 -5.80
C PRO A 176 11.38 -9.39 -5.18
N SER A 177 12.20 -10.09 -4.41
CA SER A 177 13.33 -9.49 -3.69
C SER A 177 14.30 -8.76 -4.63
N GLY A 178 14.70 -7.55 -4.27
CA GLY A 178 15.62 -6.73 -5.08
C GLY A 178 14.99 -6.07 -6.31
N SER A 179 13.66 -6.14 -6.48
CA SER A 179 12.95 -5.41 -7.53
C SER A 179 13.07 -3.89 -7.33
N PRO A 180 13.09 -3.09 -8.41
CA PRO A 180 13.05 -1.63 -8.30
C PRO A 180 11.76 -1.18 -7.62
N MET A 181 11.85 -0.05 -6.90
CA MET A 181 10.71 0.54 -6.21
C MET A 181 9.61 0.90 -7.24
N PRO A 182 8.38 0.38 -7.08
CA PRO A 182 7.29 0.66 -7.99
C PRO A 182 6.62 2.02 -7.77
N THR A 183 5.91 2.45 -8.80
CA THR A 183 4.86 3.47 -8.70
C THR A 183 3.67 2.94 -7.90
N GLN A 184 2.88 3.84 -7.31
CA GLN A 184 1.62 3.49 -6.66
C GLN A 184 0.67 2.77 -7.62
N PHE A 185 0.62 3.18 -8.89
CA PHE A 185 -0.20 2.55 -9.91
C PHE A 185 0.19 1.07 -10.13
N GLU A 186 1.48 0.77 -10.25
CA GLU A 186 1.97 -0.60 -10.39
C GLU A 186 1.65 -1.47 -9.17
N ILE A 187 1.73 -0.90 -7.95
CA ILE A 187 1.33 -1.60 -6.71
C ILE A 187 -0.15 -1.98 -6.75
N LEU A 188 -1.02 -0.99 -7.04
CA LEU A 188 -2.47 -1.19 -7.02
C LEU A 188 -2.98 -2.05 -8.18
N SER A 189 -2.27 -2.06 -9.30
CA SER A 189 -2.60 -2.86 -10.50
C SER A 189 -1.92 -4.23 -10.51
N GLY A 190 -1.06 -4.54 -9.54
CA GLY A 190 -0.35 -5.82 -9.42
C GLY A 190 0.69 -6.07 -10.53
N ILE A 191 1.19 -5.00 -11.17
CA ILE A 191 2.15 -5.10 -12.27
C ILE A 191 3.51 -5.57 -11.73
N GLY A 192 4.16 -6.48 -12.44
CA GLY A 192 5.48 -6.98 -12.08
C GLY A 192 5.49 -7.97 -10.90
N GLY A 193 4.38 -8.69 -10.68
CA GLY A 193 4.27 -9.68 -9.60
C GLY A 193 4.13 -9.06 -8.21
N ARG A 194 3.59 -7.85 -8.16
CA ARG A 194 3.37 -7.10 -6.92
C ARG A 194 1.99 -7.41 -6.38
N VAL A 195 1.88 -7.52 -5.06
CA VAL A 195 0.60 -7.79 -4.41
C VAL A 195 0.42 -6.76 -3.31
N ALA A 196 -0.49 -5.82 -3.53
CA ALA A 196 -0.92 -4.91 -2.48
C ALA A 196 -1.65 -5.71 -1.39
N GLU A 197 -1.22 -5.51 -0.14
CA GLU A 197 -1.79 -6.15 1.05
C GLU A 197 -2.63 -5.15 1.84
N ASN A 198 -2.17 -3.90 1.93
CA ASN A 198 -2.83 -2.85 2.68
C ASN A 198 -2.64 -1.50 1.99
N PHE A 199 -3.73 -0.73 1.90
CA PHE A 199 -3.68 0.66 1.46
C PHE A 199 -4.58 1.50 2.37
N MET A 200 -3.96 2.31 3.22
CA MET A 200 -4.64 3.22 4.14
C MET A 200 -4.30 4.64 3.79
N THR A 201 -5.30 5.50 3.63
CA THR A 201 -5.08 6.94 3.48
C THR A 201 -6.13 7.71 4.27
N SER A 202 -5.72 8.79 4.92
CA SER A 202 -6.63 9.83 5.43
C SER A 202 -6.18 11.18 4.90
N VAL A 203 -7.10 11.94 4.31
CA VAL A 203 -6.86 13.31 3.86
C VAL A 203 -7.88 14.24 4.50
N MET A 204 -7.39 15.38 4.98
CA MET A 204 -8.20 16.48 5.48
C MET A 204 -7.74 17.78 4.83
N CYS A 205 -8.58 18.31 3.95
CA CYS A 205 -8.40 19.59 3.27
C CYS A 205 -9.15 20.67 4.03
N GLN A 206 -8.42 21.52 4.75
CA GLN A 206 -9.01 22.56 5.57
C GLN A 206 -8.99 23.90 4.83
N ASN A 207 -9.92 24.80 5.18
CA ASN A 207 -9.91 26.20 4.73
C ASN A 207 -10.00 26.38 3.20
N GLY A 208 -10.66 25.44 2.51
CA GLY A 208 -10.94 25.59 1.09
C GLY A 208 -12.27 26.29 0.83
N GLU A 209 -12.53 26.54 -0.45
CA GLU A 209 -13.83 27.03 -0.93
C GLU A 209 -14.67 25.87 -1.47
N LEU A 210 -15.92 25.80 -1.05
CA LEU A 210 -16.95 25.00 -1.70
C LEU A 210 -17.31 25.66 -3.03
N ARG A 211 -17.55 24.82 -4.02
CA ARG A 211 -17.95 25.22 -5.37
C ARG A 211 -19.36 24.75 -5.68
N VAL A 212 -19.94 25.26 -6.75
CA VAL A 212 -21.33 24.99 -7.13
C VAL A 212 -21.74 23.50 -7.08
N GLY A 213 -20.83 22.59 -7.45
CA GLY A 213 -21.09 21.15 -7.45
C GLY A 213 -21.31 20.54 -6.06
N SER A 214 -20.99 21.26 -4.97
CA SER A 214 -21.23 20.82 -3.59
C SER A 214 -22.68 20.99 -3.14
N GLY A 215 -23.49 21.76 -3.87
CA GLY A 215 -24.84 22.15 -3.45
C GLY A 215 -24.89 23.34 -2.49
N PHE A 216 -23.74 23.93 -2.15
CA PHE A 216 -23.63 25.18 -1.37
C PHE A 216 -23.31 26.38 -2.27
N PRO A 217 -23.56 27.63 -1.83
CA PRO A 217 -23.17 28.82 -2.59
C PRO A 217 -21.66 28.83 -2.94
N GLU A 218 -21.31 29.24 -4.16
CA GLU A 218 -19.91 29.35 -4.61
C GLU A 218 -19.09 30.23 -3.66
N GLY A 219 -17.89 29.78 -3.29
CA GLY A 219 -17.00 30.51 -2.39
C GLY A 219 -17.31 30.31 -0.91
N THR A 220 -18.31 29.49 -0.55
CA THR A 220 -18.57 29.15 0.86
C THR A 220 -17.35 28.47 1.46
N ARG A 221 -16.84 28.97 2.58
CA ARG A 221 -15.71 28.34 3.27
C ARG A 221 -16.10 26.93 3.73
N GLY A 222 -15.29 25.95 3.39
CA GLY A 222 -15.56 24.54 3.71
C GLY A 222 -14.31 23.71 3.93
N PHE A 223 -14.54 22.42 4.11
CA PHE A 223 -13.50 21.41 4.15
C PHE A 223 -13.87 20.24 3.23
N ALA A 224 -12.85 19.52 2.79
CA ALA A 224 -13.00 18.22 2.16
C ALA A 224 -12.26 17.17 2.98
N GLN A 225 -12.84 15.98 3.09
CA GLN A 225 -12.22 14.86 3.80
C GLN A 225 -12.41 13.59 2.98
N THR A 226 -11.36 12.76 2.95
CA THR A 226 -11.50 11.34 2.59
C THR A 226 -10.77 10.47 3.60
N THR A 227 -11.25 9.25 3.76
CA THR A 227 -10.51 8.18 4.42
C THR A 227 -10.73 6.93 3.60
N GLN A 228 -9.65 6.22 3.36
CA GLN A 228 -9.61 4.97 2.64
C GLN A 228 -8.90 3.96 3.53
N VAL A 229 -9.54 2.82 3.74
CA VAL A 229 -8.92 1.63 4.32
C VAL A 229 -9.26 0.49 3.38
N ALA A 230 -8.26 -0.01 2.66
CA ALA A 230 -8.39 -1.16 1.80
C ALA A 230 -7.50 -2.29 2.32
N LEU A 231 -8.14 -3.37 2.78
CA LEU A 231 -7.47 -4.66 2.88
C LEU A 231 -7.50 -5.29 1.49
N LEU A 232 -6.34 -5.39 0.86
CA LEU A 232 -6.20 -5.89 -0.50
C LEU A 232 -5.73 -7.34 -0.44
N SER A 233 -6.13 -8.15 -1.42
CA SER A 233 -5.65 -9.53 -1.57
C SER A 233 -5.94 -10.48 -0.38
N THR A 234 -7.07 -10.30 0.31
CA THR A 234 -7.47 -11.11 1.49
C THR A 234 -7.91 -12.55 1.17
N GLY A 235 -7.94 -12.94 -0.10
CA GLY A 235 -8.39 -14.28 -0.54
C GLY A 235 -9.91 -14.48 -0.51
N VAL A 236 -10.70 -13.43 -0.24
CA VAL A 236 -12.18 -13.46 -0.35
C VAL A 236 -12.58 -13.22 -1.81
N PRO A 237 -13.40 -14.08 -2.44
CA PRO A 237 -13.86 -13.89 -3.81
C PRO A 237 -14.59 -12.54 -3.98
N THR A 238 -14.25 -11.83 -5.05
CA THR A 238 -14.93 -10.61 -5.53
C THR A 238 -16.43 -10.89 -5.72
N GLY A 239 -17.23 -10.59 -4.71
CA GLY A 239 -18.65 -10.95 -4.68
C GLY A 239 -19.33 -10.51 -3.39
N CYS A 240 -18.99 -9.31 -2.93
CA CYS A 240 -19.55 -8.81 -1.69
C CYS A 240 -21.00 -8.39 -1.85
N PRO A 241 -21.93 -8.98 -1.08
CA PRO A 241 -23.30 -8.51 -1.06
C PRO A 241 -23.35 -7.11 -0.42
N PRO A 242 -24.29 -6.24 -0.85
CA PRO A 242 -24.44 -4.85 -0.37
C PRO A 242 -24.60 -4.69 1.14
N GLU A 243 -24.80 -5.77 1.88
CA GLU A 243 -25.15 -5.79 3.30
C GLU A 243 -23.93 -5.99 4.22
N LYS A 244 -22.72 -6.14 3.65
CA LYS A 244 -21.45 -6.27 4.40
C LYS A 244 -20.47 -5.16 4.00
N ASP A 245 -20.82 -3.93 4.39
CA ASP A 245 -20.13 -2.66 4.09
C ASP A 245 -18.69 -2.50 4.63
N GLY A 246 -18.15 -3.46 5.38
CA GLY A 246 -16.86 -3.29 6.07
C GLY A 246 -15.60 -3.69 5.28
N ASP A 247 -15.68 -4.74 4.45
CA ASP A 247 -14.48 -5.51 4.06
C ASP A 247 -14.25 -5.63 2.54
N CYS A 248 -15.07 -4.93 1.74
CA CYS A 248 -15.41 -5.45 0.41
C CYS A 248 -14.93 -4.66 -0.80
N PHE A 249 -14.28 -3.52 -0.59
CA PHE A 249 -13.52 -2.63 -1.47
C PHE A 249 -13.58 -1.26 -0.75
N PRO A 250 -12.59 -0.37 -0.90
CA PRO A 250 -12.32 0.67 0.09
C PRO A 250 -13.57 1.47 0.45
N ALA A 251 -13.89 1.55 1.74
CA ALA A 251 -14.88 2.45 2.26
C ALA A 251 -14.36 3.90 2.13
N GLU A 252 -14.30 4.38 0.88
CA GLU A 252 -13.97 5.74 0.52
C GLU A 252 -15.18 6.60 0.77
N LYS A 253 -15.08 7.49 1.77
CA LYS A 253 -16.12 8.48 2.03
C LYS A 253 -15.56 9.86 1.77
N VAL A 254 -15.98 10.46 0.67
CA VAL A 254 -15.61 11.82 0.28
C VAL A 254 -16.72 12.77 0.72
N ARG A 255 -16.38 13.73 1.58
CA ARG A 255 -17.32 14.73 2.08
C ARG A 255 -16.86 16.13 1.71
N PHE A 256 -17.81 16.97 1.31
CA PHE A 256 -17.64 18.41 1.16
C PHE A 256 -18.66 19.08 2.07
N MET A 257 -18.20 19.87 3.04
CA MET A 257 -19.06 20.48 4.05
C MET A 257 -18.61 21.91 4.38
N PRO A 258 -19.52 22.83 4.74
CA PRO A 258 -19.14 24.13 5.25
C PRO A 258 -18.36 24.00 6.57
N THR A 259 -17.46 24.95 6.85
CA THR A 259 -16.76 24.97 8.13
C THR A 259 -17.73 25.26 9.28
N GLY A 260 -17.63 24.53 10.39
CA GLY A 260 -18.46 24.72 11.59
C GLY A 260 -19.62 23.73 11.76
N HIS A 261 -19.72 22.72 10.89
CA HIS A 261 -20.61 21.57 11.03
C HIS A 261 -19.94 20.38 11.72
#